data_AF-A0AAN7QZB2-F1
#
_entry.id   AF-A0AAN7QZB2-F1
#
_cell.length_a   1.000
_cell.length_b   1.000
_cell.length_c   1.000
_cell.angle_alpha   90.00
_cell.angle_beta   90.00
_cell.angle_gamma   90.00
#
_symmetry.space_group_name_H-M   'P 1'
#
loop_
_entity.id
_entity.type
_entity.pdbx_description
1 polymer ?
#
loop_
_entity_poly.entity_id
_entity_poly.type
_entity_poly.pdbx_seq_one_letter_code
_entity_poly.pdbx_strand_id
1 'polypeptide(L)'
;MTVTGAVLTRRSHRHQLFASAVASLLRFAHSKTARKQPASSPSPPKPPNPPRKPESFSLHGTTWEDPYSWMSKLNDKVAMRHMDMYMEQEEKYTEAVMSDSEKLQSKLMSEMAARLSYDLSTAPLRWGPWLYYRRVEEGKQYPVLCRRLVSLNEEFISNKSPSAGFDFTSGRRIEQKLVDYNQEAERFGGYAYEELSEVSPNHQFFAYTMYDKDNDFFKLSVRNLNSGSLCSKPQADRVSNLAWAMEGKALLYVVTNQHKRPFRIYCSTIGSTDEDVLLREEYDDNVYINLRHTKDFQFVAVTTFSPTSSKVFLINAADPLSGLTLIWECEEQAHCIVEHHQGFLYLFTDASRDGQPVDHHYLLRSPLNTSGKRIWEKVLFHGENSVIEDVDFSDKYLALIIREGRDFRICSVALPLPAGKADLHLKELNPQFLPLPQFVTQISPGPNYDFYTTMMRFTISSPVVRGSFSLSPNSNKISRFD
;
A
#
# COMPACT_ATOMS: atom_id res chain seq x y z
N MET A 1 2.87 -1.59 -23.75
CA MET A 1 4.01 -1.50 -24.71
C MET A 1 5.05 -0.58 -24.08
N THR A 2 6.19 -1.08 -23.63
CA THR A 2 7.40 -1.11 -24.46
C THR A 2 8.21 -2.38 -24.27
N VAL A 3 8.75 -2.81 -25.41
CA VAL A 3 9.73 -3.87 -25.60
C VAL A 3 11.10 -3.21 -25.60
N THR A 4 12.06 -3.74 -24.86
CA THR A 4 13.47 -3.81 -25.28
C THR A 4 14.24 -4.70 -24.30
N GLY A 5 14.21 -6.00 -24.59
CA GLY A 5 15.28 -6.91 -24.18
C GLY A 5 16.31 -6.95 -25.30
N ALA A 6 17.55 -6.55 -25.00
CA ALA A 6 18.71 -6.81 -25.85
C ALA A 6 19.68 -7.71 -25.10
N VAL A 7 19.81 -8.92 -25.62
CA VAL A 7 20.79 -9.95 -25.26
C VAL A 7 22.19 -9.48 -25.65
N LEU A 8 23.16 -9.56 -24.73
CA LEU A 8 24.58 -9.58 -25.07
C LEU A 8 25.28 -10.72 -24.32
N THR A 9 25.35 -11.87 -24.98
CA THR A 9 26.28 -12.96 -24.66
C THR A 9 27.63 -12.70 -25.34
N ARG A 10 28.75 -12.73 -24.60
CA ARG A 10 30.02 -13.31 -25.07
C ARG A 10 31.02 -13.62 -23.92
N ARG A 11 31.35 -14.91 -23.83
CA ARG A 11 32.66 -15.56 -23.54
C ARG A 11 33.88 -14.63 -23.71
N SER A 12 35.02 -14.71 -22.99
CA SER A 12 35.69 -15.84 -22.31
C SER A 12 36.98 -15.40 -21.58
N HIS A 13 37.40 -16.26 -20.62
CA HIS A 13 38.78 -16.67 -20.29
C HIS A 13 39.79 -15.77 -19.52
N ARG A 14 40.05 -16.22 -18.27
CA ARG A 14 41.31 -16.79 -17.70
C ARG A 14 42.59 -15.94 -17.51
N HIS A 15 43.14 -16.13 -16.28
CA HIS A 15 44.53 -15.95 -15.79
C HIS A 15 44.94 -14.50 -15.44
N GLN A 16 45.67 -14.20 -14.35
CA GLN A 16 46.48 -14.98 -13.40
C GLN A 16 46.78 -14.12 -12.15
N LEU A 17 46.98 -14.77 -11.00
CA LEU A 17 47.63 -14.23 -9.79
C LEU A 17 49.14 -14.02 -10.03
N PHE A 18 49.78 -13.01 -9.43
CA PHE A 18 51.02 -13.13 -8.64
C PHE A 18 51.37 -11.81 -7.90
N ALA A 19 52.06 -12.00 -6.77
CA ALA A 19 52.28 -11.07 -5.67
C ALA A 19 53.61 -10.26 -5.75
N SER A 20 53.69 -9.21 -4.90
CA SER A 20 54.83 -8.64 -4.11
C SER A 20 56.24 -8.51 -4.76
N ALA A 21 57.12 -7.56 -4.49
CA ALA A 21 57.26 -6.49 -3.51
C ALA A 21 58.55 -5.67 -3.83
N VAL A 22 58.51 -4.38 -3.49
CA VAL A 22 59.57 -3.53 -2.87
C VAL A 22 60.88 -3.19 -3.62
N ALA A 23 60.92 -1.90 -4.02
CA ALA A 23 61.94 -0.84 -3.84
C ALA A 23 63.35 -0.94 -4.45
N SER A 24 63.69 0.10 -5.22
CA SER A 24 64.83 0.98 -4.89
C SER A 24 64.74 2.36 -5.54
N LEU A 25 65.26 3.34 -4.80
CA LEU A 25 65.20 4.78 -5.02
C LEU A 25 65.85 5.24 -6.32
N LEU A 26 65.19 6.19 -7.01
CA LEU A 26 65.86 7.16 -7.87
C LEU A 26 65.37 8.57 -7.51
N ARG A 27 66.29 9.36 -6.97
CA ARG A 27 66.16 10.82 -6.83
C ARG A 27 66.15 11.42 -8.24
N PHE A 28 65.08 12.10 -8.62
CA PHE A 28 65.12 13.05 -9.73
C PHE A 28 64.47 14.38 -9.35
N ALA A 29 65.10 15.42 -9.87
CA ALA A 29 64.96 16.81 -9.51
C ALA A 29 63.51 17.32 -9.51
N HIS A 30 63.24 18.25 -8.59
CA HIS A 30 62.03 19.06 -8.59
C HIS A 30 62.01 19.95 -9.84
N SER A 31 61.51 19.44 -10.96
CA SER A 31 60.94 20.30 -12.00
C SER A 31 59.55 20.69 -11.50
N LYS A 32 59.28 22.00 -11.42
CA LYS A 32 57.91 22.49 -11.31
C LYS A 32 57.22 22.11 -12.61
N THR A 33 56.60 20.94 -12.65
CA THR A 33 55.63 20.62 -13.70
C THR A 33 54.55 21.68 -13.63
N ALA A 34 54.50 22.56 -14.64
CA ALA A 34 53.38 23.44 -14.85
C ALA A 34 52.12 22.57 -14.78
N ARG A 35 51.26 22.88 -13.81
CA ARG A 35 49.96 22.23 -13.64
C ARG A 35 49.23 22.45 -14.95
N LYS A 36 49.21 21.43 -15.84
CA LYS A 36 48.36 21.46 -17.03
C LYS A 36 46.97 21.79 -16.51
N GLN A 37 46.42 22.93 -16.93
CA GLN A 37 45.01 23.20 -16.73
C GLN A 37 44.26 21.97 -17.24
N PRO A 38 43.33 21.38 -16.46
CA PRO A 38 42.49 20.33 -17.00
C PRO A 38 41.88 20.88 -18.28
N ALA A 39 42.00 20.10 -19.37
CA ALA A 39 41.40 20.47 -20.64
C ALA A 39 39.95 20.88 -20.37
N SER A 40 39.56 22.06 -20.84
CA SER A 40 38.19 22.56 -20.74
C SER A 40 37.25 21.46 -21.20
N SER A 41 36.27 21.11 -20.37
CA SER A 41 35.22 20.16 -20.71
C SER A 41 34.64 20.51 -22.08
N PRO A 42 34.39 19.52 -22.97
CA PRO A 42 33.75 19.79 -24.24
C PRO A 42 32.44 20.57 -23.99
N SER A 43 32.18 21.60 -24.79
CA SER A 43 30.94 22.36 -24.71
C SER A 43 29.75 21.40 -24.81
N PRO A 44 28.74 21.51 -23.93
CA PRO A 44 27.62 20.58 -23.93
C PRO A 44 26.95 20.57 -25.31
N PRO A 45 26.44 19.40 -25.76
CA PRO A 45 25.69 19.32 -27.01
C PRO A 45 24.52 20.30 -27.00
N LYS A 46 24.04 20.70 -28.18
CA LYS A 46 22.83 21.53 -28.25
C LYS A 46 21.62 20.67 -27.84
N PRO A 47 20.68 21.20 -27.04
CA PRO A 47 19.48 20.47 -26.69
C PRO A 47 18.66 20.15 -27.95
N PRO A 48 17.99 18.99 -28.00
CA PRO A 48 17.05 18.66 -29.06
C PRO A 48 15.97 19.74 -29.19
N ASN A 49 15.56 20.04 -30.41
CA ASN A 49 14.54 21.03 -30.68
C ASN A 49 13.38 20.36 -31.44
N PRO A 50 12.27 20.04 -30.77
CA PRO A 50 11.17 19.33 -31.40
C PRO A 50 10.45 20.24 -32.42
N PRO A 51 9.83 19.65 -33.45
CA PRO A 51 9.06 20.41 -34.41
C PRO A 51 7.87 21.09 -33.73
N ARG A 52 7.67 22.38 -34.04
CA ARG A 52 6.49 23.14 -33.62
C ARG A 52 5.37 22.91 -34.61
N LYS A 53 4.22 22.44 -34.12
CA LYS A 53 2.98 22.29 -34.88
C LYS A 53 1.86 23.02 -34.11
N PRO A 54 1.74 24.35 -34.28
CA PRO A 54 0.70 25.15 -33.66
C PRO A 54 -0.70 24.55 -33.78
N GLU A 55 -1.33 24.33 -32.65
CA GLU A 55 -2.75 23.98 -32.58
C GLU A 55 -3.44 24.95 -31.63
N SER A 56 -4.44 25.69 -32.14
CA SER A 56 -5.18 26.65 -31.33
C SER A 56 -6.35 25.97 -30.64
N PHE A 57 -6.55 26.27 -29.36
CA PHE A 57 -7.74 25.86 -28.61
C PHE A 57 -8.32 27.09 -27.89
N SER A 58 -9.62 27.09 -27.65
CA SER A 58 -10.31 28.20 -26.97
C SER A 58 -11.03 27.71 -25.73
N LEU A 59 -10.79 28.38 -24.61
CA LEU A 59 -11.44 28.10 -23.33
C LEU A 59 -11.84 29.43 -22.68
N HIS A 60 -13.09 29.50 -22.19
CA HIS A 60 -13.66 30.71 -21.56
C HIS A 60 -13.47 32.00 -22.39
N GLY A 61 -13.64 31.92 -23.70
CA GLY A 61 -13.52 33.06 -24.61
C GLY A 61 -12.08 33.53 -24.88
N THR A 62 -11.06 32.82 -24.37
CA THR A 62 -9.65 33.09 -24.65
C THR A 62 -9.08 32.00 -25.54
N THR A 63 -8.41 32.38 -26.63
CA THR A 63 -7.73 31.46 -27.54
C THR A 63 -6.25 31.36 -27.18
N TRP A 64 -5.78 30.13 -27.04
CA TRP A 64 -4.39 29.78 -26.77
C TRP A 64 -3.84 28.99 -27.95
N GLU A 65 -2.53 29.04 -28.15
CA GLU A 65 -1.83 28.26 -29.17
C GLU A 65 -0.84 27.33 -28.47
N ASP A 66 -0.98 26.03 -28.70
CA ASP A 66 -0.03 25.02 -28.23
C ASP A 66 0.77 24.46 -29.42
N PRO A 67 2.05 24.86 -29.59
CA PRO A 67 2.91 24.33 -30.65
C PRO A 67 3.33 22.86 -30.44
N TYR A 68 3.03 22.27 -29.29
CA TYR A 68 3.46 20.93 -28.90
C TYR A 68 2.28 19.97 -28.58
N SER A 69 1.03 20.39 -28.82
CA SER A 69 -0.18 19.58 -28.66
C SER A 69 -0.09 18.20 -29.34
N TRP A 70 0.64 18.11 -30.46
CA TRP A 70 0.87 16.84 -31.16
C TRP A 70 1.54 15.76 -30.29
N MET A 71 2.30 16.13 -29.26
CA MET A 71 2.98 15.17 -28.38
C MET A 71 2.02 14.40 -27.46
N SER A 72 0.81 14.93 -27.20
CA SER A 72 -0.20 14.22 -26.40
C SER A 72 -1.01 13.20 -27.22
N LYS A 73 -0.89 13.22 -28.56
CA LYS A 73 -1.69 12.41 -29.49
C LYS A 73 -1.12 10.99 -29.62
N LEU A 74 -1.21 10.21 -28.54
CA LEU A 74 -0.64 8.85 -28.47
C LEU A 74 -1.21 7.86 -29.50
N ASN A 75 -2.42 8.12 -30.02
CA ASN A 75 -3.08 7.27 -31.02
C ASN A 75 -2.73 7.64 -32.48
N ASP A 76 -2.02 8.75 -32.71
CA ASP A 76 -1.62 9.18 -34.05
C ASP A 76 -0.24 8.60 -34.40
N LYS A 77 -0.19 7.72 -35.40
CA LYS A 77 1.04 7.05 -35.85
C LYS A 77 2.11 8.02 -36.33
N VAL A 78 1.74 9.16 -36.91
CA VAL A 78 2.69 10.17 -37.40
C VAL A 78 3.24 10.96 -36.23
N ALA A 79 2.39 11.34 -35.28
CA ALA A 79 2.83 11.97 -34.04
C ALA A 79 3.78 11.06 -33.25
N MET A 80 3.44 9.78 -33.09
CA MET A 80 4.28 8.81 -32.39
C MET A 80 5.65 8.63 -33.05
N ARG A 81 5.74 8.57 -34.39
CA ARG A 81 7.05 8.51 -35.07
C ARG A 81 7.92 9.74 -34.79
N HIS A 82 7.32 10.93 -34.78
CA HIS A 82 8.05 12.15 -34.42
C HIS A 82 8.46 12.15 -32.94
N MET A 83 7.62 11.58 -32.08
CA MET A 83 7.90 11.45 -30.65
C MET A 83 9.05 10.48 -30.41
N ASP A 84 9.04 9.29 -31.03
CA ASP A 84 10.12 8.30 -30.92
C ASP A 84 11.48 8.90 -31.31
N MET A 85 11.53 9.59 -32.46
CA MET A 85 12.74 10.27 -32.90
C MET A 85 13.21 11.36 -31.93
N TYR A 86 12.27 12.11 -31.36
CA TYR A 86 12.59 13.16 -30.38
C TYR A 86 13.08 12.57 -29.05
N MET A 87 12.45 11.49 -28.57
CA MET A 87 12.88 10.77 -27.38
C MET A 87 14.29 10.19 -27.54
N GLU A 88 14.63 9.61 -28.69
CA GLU A 88 16.00 9.17 -28.98
C GLU A 88 17.01 10.34 -28.96
N GLN A 89 16.60 11.53 -29.39
CA GLN A 89 17.46 12.72 -29.34
C GLN A 89 17.66 13.20 -27.91
N GLU A 90 16.60 13.23 -27.10
CA GLU A 90 16.66 13.59 -25.68
C GLU A 90 17.48 12.58 -24.86
N GLU A 91 17.38 11.29 -25.18
CA GLU A 91 18.19 10.26 -24.53
C GLU A 91 19.68 10.45 -24.84
N LYS A 92 20.05 10.64 -26.11
CA LYS A 92 21.44 10.95 -26.50
C LYS A 92 21.96 12.25 -25.90
N TYR A 93 21.12 13.28 -25.84
CA TYR A 93 21.47 14.55 -25.21
C TYR A 93 21.74 14.36 -23.72
N THR A 94 20.87 13.62 -23.03
CA THR A 94 21.01 13.30 -21.61
C THR A 94 22.28 12.48 -21.34
N GLU A 95 22.53 11.42 -22.12
CA GLU A 95 23.75 10.62 -22.03
C GLU A 95 25.01 11.49 -22.17
N ALA A 96 25.05 12.36 -23.17
CA ALA A 96 26.20 13.21 -23.43
C ALA A 96 26.43 14.25 -22.32
N VAL A 97 25.36 14.91 -21.83
CA VAL A 97 25.45 15.89 -20.73
C VAL A 97 25.82 15.21 -19.41
N MET A 98 25.35 13.99 -19.16
CA MET A 98 25.59 13.27 -17.91
C MET A 98 26.85 12.40 -17.92
N SER A 99 27.55 12.29 -19.05
CA SER A 99 28.72 11.41 -19.24
C SER A 99 29.86 11.64 -18.24
N ASP A 100 30.07 12.89 -17.79
CA ASP A 100 31.10 13.22 -16.80
C ASP A 100 30.76 12.72 -15.37
N SER A 101 29.49 12.43 -15.11
CA SER A 101 28.96 12.00 -13.82
C SER A 101 28.85 10.47 -13.67
N GLU A 102 29.16 9.67 -14.70
CA GLU A 102 29.03 8.20 -14.68
C GLU A 102 29.72 7.53 -13.47
N LYS A 103 30.91 8.03 -13.10
CA LYS A 103 31.65 7.55 -11.92
C LYS A 103 30.90 7.84 -10.62
N LEU A 104 30.30 9.04 -10.51
CA LEU A 104 29.50 9.42 -9.35
C LEU A 104 28.21 8.60 -9.29
N GLN A 105 27.51 8.43 -10.41
CA GLN A 105 26.31 7.59 -10.51
C GLN A 105 26.60 6.15 -10.06
N SER A 106 27.68 5.54 -10.56
CA SER A 106 28.10 4.18 -10.19
C SER A 106 28.40 4.06 -8.69
N LYS A 107 29.06 5.08 -8.12
CA LYS A 107 29.33 5.15 -6.68
C LYS A 107 28.04 5.24 -5.88
N LEU A 108 27.14 6.16 -6.25
CA LEU A 108 25.84 6.32 -5.59
C LEU A 108 24.99 5.04 -5.69
N MET A 109 24.95 4.40 -6.86
CA MET A 109 24.27 3.13 -7.06
C MET A 109 24.81 2.05 -6.12
N SER A 110 26.13 1.92 -6.01
CA SER A 110 26.77 0.95 -5.12
C SER A 110 26.47 1.25 -3.64
N GLU A 111 26.52 2.52 -3.26
CA GLU A 111 26.20 2.97 -1.91
C GLU A 111 24.72 2.74 -1.55
N MET A 112 23.79 2.99 -2.48
CA MET A 112 22.36 2.73 -2.28
C MET A 112 22.08 1.23 -2.22
N ALA A 113 22.64 0.44 -3.14
CA ALA A 113 22.48 -1.01 -3.17
C ALA A 113 23.00 -1.68 -1.89
N ALA A 114 24.14 -1.22 -1.34
CA ALA A 114 24.67 -1.73 -0.09
C ALA A 114 23.80 -1.42 1.14
N ARG A 115 22.91 -0.41 1.06
CA ARG A 115 21.99 -0.02 2.15
C ARG A 115 20.61 -0.66 2.02
N LEU A 116 20.27 -1.23 0.86
CA LEU A 116 19.04 -1.98 0.69
C LEU A 116 19.23 -3.38 1.32
N SER A 117 18.52 -3.67 2.40
CA SER A 117 18.43 -5.04 2.91
C SER A 117 17.62 -5.88 1.91
N TYR A 118 18.22 -6.94 1.38
CA TYR A 118 17.50 -7.96 0.63
C TYR A 118 16.94 -8.98 1.63
N ASP A 119 16.00 -8.55 2.45
CA ASP A 119 15.25 -9.50 3.26
C ASP A 119 14.42 -10.35 2.31
N LEU A 120 14.86 -11.59 2.10
CA LEU A 120 14.19 -12.55 1.22
C LEU A 120 12.82 -12.97 1.77
N SER A 121 12.35 -12.38 2.87
CA SER A 121 11.04 -12.63 3.46
C SER A 121 10.53 -11.42 4.23
N THR A 122 9.22 -11.20 4.16
CA THR A 122 8.52 -10.26 5.03
C THR A 122 8.38 -10.83 6.44
N ALA A 123 8.25 -9.96 7.45
CA ALA A 123 7.92 -10.37 8.80
C ALA A 123 6.58 -11.14 8.83
N PRO A 124 6.50 -12.35 9.42
CA PRO A 124 5.27 -13.13 9.45
C PRO A 124 4.15 -12.40 10.17
N LEU A 125 2.97 -12.38 9.56
CA LEU A 125 1.76 -11.74 10.05
C LEU A 125 0.80 -12.80 10.57
N ARG A 126 0.41 -12.69 11.85
CA ARG A 126 -0.59 -13.58 12.42
C ARG A 126 -1.99 -13.14 12.02
N TRP A 127 -2.78 -14.11 11.55
CA TRP A 127 -4.22 -13.96 11.41
C TRP A 127 -4.91 -15.29 11.72
N GLY A 128 -5.65 -15.33 12.83
CA GLY A 128 -6.29 -16.54 13.33
C GLY A 128 -5.25 -17.62 13.66
N PRO A 129 -5.37 -18.85 13.13
CA PRO A 129 -4.43 -19.93 13.37
C PRO A 129 -3.19 -19.88 12.45
N TRP A 130 -3.08 -18.89 11.56
CA TRP A 130 -2.07 -18.84 10.52
C TRP A 130 -1.07 -17.70 10.71
N LEU A 131 0.16 -17.92 10.22
CA LEU A 131 1.17 -16.90 9.99
C LEU A 131 1.38 -16.76 8.47
N TYR A 132 1.01 -15.61 7.91
CA TYR A 132 1.17 -15.25 6.50
C TYR A 132 2.45 -14.46 6.27
N TYR A 133 3.15 -14.72 5.17
CA TYR A 133 4.34 -13.98 4.78
C TYR A 133 4.62 -14.17 3.30
N ARG A 134 5.41 -13.26 2.72
CA ARG A 134 5.93 -13.39 1.37
C ARG A 134 7.42 -13.66 1.45
N ARG A 135 7.92 -14.57 0.61
CA ARG A 135 9.36 -14.81 0.50
C ARG A 135 9.82 -14.94 -0.94
N VAL A 136 11.00 -14.45 -1.24
CA VAL A 136 11.64 -14.58 -2.55
C VAL A 136 12.51 -15.84 -2.54
N GLU A 137 12.37 -16.66 -3.57
CA GLU A 137 13.22 -17.84 -3.77
C GLU A 137 14.52 -17.46 -4.45
N GLU A 138 15.60 -18.17 -4.14
CA GLU A 138 16.90 -17.89 -4.75
C GLU A 138 16.83 -17.98 -6.28
N GLY A 139 17.34 -16.95 -6.96
CA GLY A 139 17.29 -16.85 -8.42
C GLY A 139 15.90 -16.59 -9.02
N LYS A 140 14.86 -16.37 -8.19
CA LYS A 140 13.52 -15.98 -8.64
C LYS A 140 13.33 -14.47 -8.54
N GLN A 141 12.55 -13.92 -9.47
CA GLN A 141 12.29 -12.49 -9.55
C GLN A 141 11.15 -12.06 -8.63
N TYR A 142 10.13 -12.90 -8.47
CA TYR A 142 8.92 -12.58 -7.73
C TYR A 142 8.77 -13.43 -6.47
N PRO A 143 8.11 -12.90 -5.42
CA PRO A 143 7.90 -13.65 -4.18
C PRO A 143 6.88 -14.77 -4.36
N VAL A 144 6.82 -15.64 -3.35
CA VAL A 144 5.74 -16.58 -3.12
C VAL A 144 5.00 -16.14 -1.86
N LEU A 145 3.67 -16.02 -1.94
CA LEU A 145 2.83 -15.87 -0.75
C LEU A 145 2.71 -17.22 -0.07
N CYS A 146 3.03 -17.26 1.21
CA CYS A 146 3.07 -18.46 2.01
C CYS A 146 2.26 -18.29 3.30
N ARG A 147 1.84 -19.41 3.88
CA ARG A 147 1.36 -19.45 5.27
C ARG A 147 1.87 -20.68 6.00
N ARG A 148 1.77 -20.66 7.33
CA ARG A 148 1.98 -21.84 8.19
C ARG A 148 1.11 -21.74 9.45
N LEU A 149 0.84 -22.85 10.10
CA LEU A 149 0.10 -22.87 11.36
C LEU A 149 0.95 -22.28 12.50
N VAL A 150 0.31 -21.49 13.37
CA VAL A 150 0.95 -20.91 14.55
C VAL A 150 1.44 -22.00 15.51
N SER A 151 0.63 -23.04 15.74
CA SER A 151 1.00 -24.17 16.62
C SER A 151 2.26 -24.88 16.15
N LEU A 152 2.32 -25.24 14.86
CA LEU A 152 3.51 -25.86 14.27
C LEU A 152 4.72 -24.92 14.31
N ASN A 153 4.52 -23.61 14.14
CA ASN A 153 5.63 -22.68 14.28
C ASN A 153 6.24 -22.71 15.69
N GLU A 154 5.42 -22.70 16.73
CA GLU A 154 5.89 -22.71 18.13
C GLU A 154 6.62 -24.02 18.48
N GLU A 155 6.19 -25.14 17.90
CA GLU A 155 6.84 -26.45 18.07
C GLU A 155 8.18 -26.55 17.33
N PHE A 156 8.24 -26.08 16.08
CA PHE A 156 9.38 -26.32 15.20
C PHE A 156 10.43 -25.19 15.20
N ILE A 157 10.06 -23.96 15.59
CA ILE A 157 10.95 -22.80 15.56
C ILE A 157 11.13 -22.26 16.99
N SER A 158 12.31 -22.53 17.54
CA SER A 158 12.68 -22.00 18.86
C SER A 158 13.17 -20.56 18.75
N ASN A 159 12.45 -19.61 19.34
CA ASN A 159 12.86 -18.21 19.45
C ASN A 159 14.03 -17.98 20.46
N LYS A 160 14.74 -19.04 20.88
CA LYS A 160 15.75 -18.97 21.95
C LYS A 160 17.07 -18.29 21.55
N SER A 161 17.28 -17.99 20.26
CA SER A 161 18.50 -17.29 19.81
C SER A 161 18.15 -16.10 18.91
N PRO A 162 18.13 -14.86 19.45
CA PRO A 162 17.87 -13.65 18.67
C PRO A 162 18.91 -13.39 17.56
N SER A 163 20.09 -14.01 17.66
CA SER A 163 21.22 -13.76 16.77
C SER A 163 21.26 -14.65 15.52
N ALA A 164 20.34 -15.61 15.37
CA ALA A 164 20.37 -16.57 14.26
C ALA A 164 19.43 -16.24 13.09
N GLY A 165 18.58 -15.22 13.21
CA GLY A 165 17.54 -14.95 12.22
C GLY A 165 16.50 -16.07 12.13
N PHE A 166 15.55 -15.91 11.21
CA PHE A 166 14.51 -16.89 10.94
C PHE A 166 15.09 -18.16 10.31
N ASP A 167 14.92 -19.33 10.94
CA ASP A 167 15.32 -20.61 10.32
C ASP A 167 14.34 -20.96 9.18
N PHE A 168 14.68 -20.48 7.99
CA PHE A 168 13.95 -20.76 6.75
C PHE A 168 13.87 -22.25 6.44
N THR A 169 14.85 -23.06 6.85
CA THR A 169 14.90 -24.47 6.49
C THR A 169 13.87 -25.26 7.26
N SER A 170 13.76 -25.03 8.58
CA SER A 170 12.73 -25.64 9.42
C SER A 170 11.33 -25.09 9.11
N GLY A 171 11.23 -23.77 8.88
CA GLY A 171 9.97 -23.12 8.50
C GLY A 171 9.38 -23.61 7.18
N ARG A 172 10.22 -23.91 6.18
CA ARG A 172 9.79 -24.45 4.87
C ARG A 172 9.11 -25.82 4.96
N ARG A 173 9.42 -26.64 5.97
CA ARG A 173 8.85 -28.00 6.10
C ARG A 173 7.37 -28.00 6.48
N ILE A 174 6.92 -26.96 7.16
CA ILE A 174 5.54 -26.78 7.63
C ILE A 174 4.80 -25.67 6.85
N GLU A 175 5.43 -25.16 5.80
CA GLU A 175 4.92 -24.07 4.97
C GLU A 175 3.94 -24.58 3.91
N GLN A 176 2.85 -23.84 3.73
CA GLN A 176 1.95 -23.95 2.59
C GLN A 176 2.24 -22.79 1.63
N LYS A 177 2.66 -23.10 0.40
CA LYS A 177 2.75 -22.11 -0.69
C LYS A 177 1.34 -21.85 -1.22
N LEU A 178 0.94 -20.58 -1.25
CA LEU A 178 -0.41 -20.17 -1.62
C LEU A 178 -0.46 -19.61 -3.05
N VAL A 179 0.37 -18.61 -3.33
CA VAL A 179 0.45 -17.96 -4.66
C VAL A 179 1.91 -17.81 -5.04
N ASP A 180 2.29 -18.41 -6.16
CA ASP A 180 3.60 -18.22 -6.77
C ASP A 180 3.51 -17.13 -7.84
N TYR A 181 4.03 -15.95 -7.54
CA TYR A 181 3.95 -14.81 -8.45
C TYR A 181 4.84 -15.00 -9.69
N ASN A 182 5.79 -15.95 -9.67
CA ASN A 182 6.54 -16.29 -10.88
C ASN A 182 5.64 -17.02 -11.89
N GLN A 183 4.75 -17.90 -11.42
CA GLN A 183 3.75 -18.56 -12.27
C GLN A 183 2.65 -17.58 -12.70
N GLU A 184 2.25 -16.67 -11.83
CA GLU A 184 1.31 -15.61 -12.21
C GLU A 184 1.92 -14.69 -13.27
N ALA A 185 3.21 -14.36 -13.17
CA ALA A 185 3.89 -13.58 -14.21
C ALA A 185 3.79 -14.27 -15.58
N GLU A 186 3.97 -15.60 -15.66
CA GLU A 186 3.77 -16.37 -16.89
C GLU A 186 2.32 -16.27 -17.41
N ARG A 187 1.31 -16.31 -16.52
CA ARG A 187 -0.11 -16.16 -16.89
C ARG A 187 -0.46 -14.78 -17.42
N PHE A 188 0.24 -13.74 -16.99
CA PHE A 188 -0.04 -12.32 -17.32
C PHE A 188 1.03 -11.65 -18.20
N GLY A 189 1.71 -12.43 -19.06
CA GLY A 189 2.58 -11.87 -20.11
C GLY A 189 4.01 -11.52 -19.66
N GLY A 190 4.51 -12.22 -18.65
CA GLY A 190 5.89 -12.15 -18.13
C GLY A 190 6.08 -11.22 -16.95
N TYR A 191 5.01 -10.61 -16.42
CA TYR A 191 5.08 -9.64 -15.33
C TYR A 191 4.05 -9.98 -14.26
N ALA A 192 4.48 -10.00 -13.00
CA ALA A 192 3.57 -10.06 -11.87
C ALA A 192 3.50 -8.69 -11.22
N TYR A 193 2.36 -8.04 -11.39
CA TYR A 193 2.04 -6.79 -10.73
C TYR A 193 0.63 -6.86 -10.12
N GLU A 194 0.60 -7.03 -8.80
CA GLU A 194 -0.62 -7.08 -8.00
C GLU A 194 -0.94 -5.69 -7.46
N GLU A 195 -2.20 -5.26 -7.60
CA GLU A 195 -2.69 -4.02 -6.99
C GLU A 195 -3.47 -4.28 -5.71
N LEU A 196 -4.32 -5.31 -5.71
CA LEU A 196 -5.17 -5.64 -4.57
C LEU A 196 -5.00 -7.11 -4.22
N SER A 197 -5.01 -7.41 -2.92
CA SER A 197 -5.16 -8.79 -2.46
C SER A 197 -5.73 -8.90 -1.05
N GLU A 198 -6.59 -9.89 -0.84
CA GLU A 198 -7.20 -10.21 0.45
C GLU A 198 -7.41 -11.71 0.62
N VAL A 199 -7.04 -12.23 1.79
CA VAL A 199 -7.42 -13.57 2.24
C VAL A 199 -8.83 -13.51 2.81
N SER A 200 -9.66 -14.51 2.55
CA SER A 200 -11.01 -14.59 3.12
C SER A 200 -10.96 -14.79 4.65
N PRO A 201 -11.95 -14.30 5.41
CA PRO A 201 -11.95 -14.41 6.88
C PRO A 201 -11.99 -15.87 7.39
N ASN A 202 -12.45 -16.81 6.57
CA ASN A 202 -12.40 -18.25 6.85
C ASN A 202 -11.07 -18.92 6.43
N HIS A 203 -10.11 -18.16 5.90
CA HIS A 203 -8.80 -18.61 5.40
C HIS A 203 -8.85 -19.67 4.28
N GLN A 204 -9.97 -19.78 3.55
CA GLN A 204 -10.13 -20.76 2.47
C GLN A 204 -9.80 -20.19 1.09
N PHE A 205 -9.91 -18.89 0.90
CA PHE A 205 -9.76 -18.23 -0.39
C PHE A 205 -8.80 -17.05 -0.32
N PHE A 206 -8.22 -16.72 -1.46
CA PHE A 206 -7.41 -15.52 -1.65
C PHE A 206 -7.86 -14.85 -2.95
N ALA A 207 -8.43 -13.66 -2.82
CA ALA A 207 -8.81 -12.82 -3.92
C ALA A 207 -7.68 -11.83 -4.19
N TYR A 208 -7.30 -11.67 -5.45
CA TYR A 208 -6.23 -10.76 -5.84
C TYR A 208 -6.46 -10.25 -7.25
N THR A 209 -5.90 -9.09 -7.56
CA THR A 209 -5.88 -8.56 -8.91
C THR A 209 -4.47 -8.60 -9.50
N MET A 210 -4.36 -8.83 -10.80
CA MET A 210 -3.08 -8.81 -11.51
C MET A 210 -3.19 -7.95 -12.76
N TYR A 211 -2.16 -7.17 -13.04
CA TYR A 211 -2.11 -6.30 -14.22
C TYR A 211 -2.04 -7.14 -15.49
N ASP A 212 -3.03 -6.95 -16.36
CA ASP A 212 -3.05 -7.51 -17.70
C ASP A 212 -2.38 -6.52 -18.67
N LYS A 213 -1.15 -6.86 -19.07
CA LYS A 213 -0.33 -6.02 -19.96
C LYS A 213 -0.96 -5.79 -21.33
N ASP A 214 -1.75 -6.74 -21.82
CA ASP A 214 -2.34 -6.67 -23.15
C ASP A 214 -3.58 -5.77 -23.16
N ASN A 215 -4.26 -5.67 -22.01
CA ASN A 215 -5.51 -4.93 -21.89
C ASN A 215 -5.44 -3.64 -21.03
N ASP A 216 -4.31 -3.35 -20.37
CA ASP A 216 -4.06 -2.17 -19.51
C ASP A 216 -5.11 -2.01 -18.38
N PHE A 217 -5.44 -3.11 -17.71
CA PHE A 217 -6.26 -3.09 -16.51
C PHE A 217 -5.89 -4.22 -15.55
N PHE A 218 -6.40 -4.15 -14.33
CA PHE A 218 -6.26 -5.21 -13.34
C PHE A 218 -7.42 -6.21 -13.43
N LYS A 219 -7.08 -7.50 -13.52
CA LYS A 219 -8.03 -8.60 -13.58
C LYS A 219 -8.11 -9.33 -12.25
N LEU A 220 -9.33 -9.52 -11.74
CA LEU A 220 -9.61 -10.27 -10.53
C LEU A 220 -9.44 -11.77 -10.76
N SER A 221 -8.78 -12.42 -9.79
CA SER A 221 -8.67 -13.85 -9.67
C SER A 221 -8.91 -14.26 -8.22
N VAL A 222 -9.59 -15.38 -8.02
CA VAL A 222 -9.78 -15.98 -6.69
C VAL A 222 -9.17 -17.37 -6.69
N ARG A 223 -8.34 -17.66 -5.70
CA ARG A 223 -7.68 -18.96 -5.52
C ARG A 223 -8.17 -19.63 -4.25
N ASN A 224 -8.50 -20.92 -4.32
CA ASN A 224 -8.74 -21.75 -3.15
C ASN A 224 -7.40 -22.11 -2.52
N LEU A 225 -7.21 -21.73 -1.25
CA LEU A 225 -5.96 -21.89 -0.52
C LEU A 225 -5.70 -23.33 -0.05
N ASN A 226 -6.72 -24.19 -0.06
CA ASN A 226 -6.58 -25.59 0.35
C ASN A 226 -6.20 -26.48 -0.84
N SER A 227 -6.84 -26.30 -2.00
CA SER A 227 -6.53 -27.06 -3.22
C SER A 227 -5.42 -26.41 -4.07
N GLY A 228 -5.17 -25.12 -3.89
CA GLY A 228 -4.28 -24.32 -4.74
C GLY A 228 -4.88 -23.95 -6.10
N SER A 229 -6.11 -24.37 -6.41
CA SER A 229 -6.76 -24.14 -7.70
C SER A 229 -7.42 -22.76 -7.79
N LEU A 230 -7.46 -22.21 -9.00
CA LEU A 230 -8.26 -21.00 -9.29
C LEU A 230 -9.75 -21.35 -9.26
N CYS A 231 -10.55 -20.48 -8.65
CA CYS A 231 -11.99 -20.52 -8.73
C CYS A 231 -12.43 -20.04 -10.12
N SER A 232 -13.46 -20.66 -10.68
CA SER A 232 -14.08 -20.23 -11.94
C SER A 232 -14.79 -18.87 -11.81
N LYS A 233 -15.22 -18.51 -10.60
CA LYS A 233 -15.98 -17.31 -10.28
C LYS A 233 -15.68 -16.80 -8.86
N PRO A 234 -15.60 -15.47 -8.61
CA PRO A 234 -15.72 -14.35 -9.54
C PRO A 234 -14.54 -14.20 -10.50
N GLN A 235 -14.83 -13.67 -11.68
CA GLN A 235 -13.87 -13.14 -12.63
C GLN A 235 -14.40 -11.79 -13.12
N ALA A 236 -13.60 -10.74 -12.94
CA ALA A 236 -13.97 -9.39 -13.34
C ALA A 236 -12.73 -8.61 -13.75
N ASP A 237 -12.91 -7.73 -14.71
CA ASP A 237 -11.87 -6.81 -15.18
C ASP A 237 -12.06 -5.44 -14.53
N ARG A 238 -10.99 -4.64 -14.49
CA ARG A 238 -11.01 -3.27 -13.96
C ARG A 238 -11.46 -3.20 -12.50
N VAL A 239 -11.11 -4.22 -11.71
CA VAL A 239 -11.45 -4.25 -10.28
C VAL A 239 -10.49 -3.35 -9.50
N SER A 240 -11.05 -2.45 -8.70
CA SER A 240 -10.34 -1.39 -7.95
C SER A 240 -10.54 -1.46 -6.43
N ASN A 241 -11.45 -2.31 -5.95
CA ASN A 241 -11.62 -2.58 -4.53
C ASN A 241 -12.30 -3.95 -4.32
N LEU A 242 -12.05 -4.60 -3.19
CA LEU A 242 -12.51 -5.94 -2.81
C LEU A 242 -13.06 -5.95 -1.39
N ALA A 243 -14.03 -6.81 -1.15
CA ALA A 243 -14.58 -7.02 0.18
C ALA A 243 -15.24 -8.41 0.36
N TRP A 244 -14.78 -9.24 1.30
CA TRP A 244 -15.38 -10.52 1.69
C TRP A 244 -16.68 -10.40 2.50
N ALA A 245 -17.72 -11.11 2.07
CA ALA A 245 -18.97 -11.27 2.80
C ALA A 245 -19.31 -12.77 3.02
N MET A 246 -20.39 -13.03 3.76
CA MET A 246 -20.90 -14.37 4.08
C MET A 246 -19.80 -15.29 4.62
N GLU A 247 -19.01 -14.78 5.58
CA GLU A 247 -17.87 -15.49 6.18
C GLU A 247 -16.86 -15.99 5.13
N GLY A 248 -16.64 -15.23 4.06
CA GLY A 248 -15.70 -15.56 3.00
C GLY A 248 -16.26 -16.46 1.90
N LYS A 249 -17.59 -16.63 1.82
CA LYS A 249 -18.28 -17.37 0.75
C LYS A 249 -18.79 -16.47 -0.38
N ALA A 250 -18.82 -15.15 -0.15
CA ALA A 250 -19.14 -14.16 -1.16
C ALA A 250 -18.06 -13.07 -1.21
N LEU A 251 -17.87 -12.49 -2.38
CA LEU A 251 -16.95 -11.39 -2.62
C LEU A 251 -17.71 -10.23 -3.25
N LEU A 252 -17.67 -9.09 -2.59
CA LEU A 252 -18.04 -7.80 -3.14
C LEU A 252 -16.82 -7.20 -3.83
N TYR A 253 -17.02 -6.58 -4.99
CA TYR A 253 -15.93 -5.93 -5.71
C TYR A 253 -16.42 -4.68 -6.43
N VAL A 254 -15.52 -3.69 -6.56
CA VAL A 254 -15.79 -2.44 -7.26
C VAL A 254 -15.09 -2.43 -8.60
N VAL A 255 -15.81 -2.17 -9.68
CA VAL A 255 -15.23 -1.98 -11.02
C VAL A 255 -15.16 -0.52 -11.41
N THR A 256 -14.15 -0.18 -12.20
CA THR A 256 -14.01 1.17 -12.76
C THR A 256 -14.63 1.31 -14.15
N ASN A 257 -15.03 2.52 -14.50
CA ASN A 257 -15.38 2.87 -15.87
C ASN A 257 -14.12 2.99 -16.77
N GLN A 258 -14.29 3.51 -17.99
CA GLN A 258 -13.18 3.70 -18.94
C GLN A 258 -12.15 4.74 -18.48
N HIS A 259 -12.56 5.71 -17.65
CA HIS A 259 -11.72 6.75 -17.07
C HIS A 259 -11.07 6.32 -15.73
N LYS A 260 -11.08 5.02 -15.41
CA LYS A 260 -10.54 4.46 -14.16
C LYS A 260 -11.25 4.98 -12.89
N ARG A 261 -12.48 5.53 -13.01
CA ARG A 261 -13.33 5.93 -11.86
C ARG A 261 -14.10 4.72 -11.31
N PRO A 262 -13.97 4.36 -10.02
CA PRO A 262 -14.78 3.32 -9.38
C PRO A 262 -16.25 3.73 -9.25
N PHE A 263 -17.17 2.96 -9.83
CA PHE A 263 -18.58 3.39 -9.95
C PHE A 263 -19.64 2.29 -9.79
N ARG A 264 -19.27 1.00 -9.85
CA ARG A 264 -20.23 -0.10 -9.66
C ARG A 264 -19.73 -1.09 -8.63
N ILE A 265 -20.63 -1.53 -7.77
CA ILE A 265 -20.40 -2.56 -6.75
C ILE A 265 -21.16 -3.82 -7.16
N TYR A 266 -20.45 -4.93 -7.29
CA TYR A 266 -21.03 -6.24 -7.54
C TYR A 266 -20.85 -7.15 -6.32
N CYS A 267 -21.73 -8.13 -6.17
CA CYS A 267 -21.62 -9.22 -5.22
C CYS A 267 -21.62 -10.56 -5.97
N SER A 268 -20.63 -11.40 -5.67
CA SER A 268 -20.46 -12.71 -6.29
C SER A 268 -20.29 -13.80 -5.25
N THR A 269 -21.04 -14.88 -5.38
CA THR A 269 -20.85 -16.08 -4.56
C THR A 269 -19.74 -16.94 -5.16
N ILE A 270 -18.77 -17.35 -4.34
CA ILE A 270 -17.61 -18.12 -4.81
C ILE A 270 -18.06 -19.45 -5.41
N GLY A 271 -17.68 -19.68 -6.67
CA GLY A 271 -18.00 -20.90 -7.41
C GLY A 271 -19.47 -21.05 -7.85
N SER A 272 -20.32 -20.03 -7.67
CA SER A 272 -21.69 -20.04 -8.23
C SER A 272 -21.67 -19.94 -9.76
N THR A 273 -22.71 -20.46 -10.40
CA THR A 273 -23.00 -20.30 -11.83
C THR A 273 -23.96 -19.14 -12.12
N ASP A 274 -24.62 -18.61 -11.10
CA ASP A 274 -25.54 -17.48 -11.23
C ASP A 274 -24.79 -16.21 -11.59
N GLU A 275 -25.42 -15.24 -12.24
CA GLU A 275 -24.81 -13.94 -12.56
C GLU A 275 -24.45 -13.13 -11.30
N ASP A 276 -23.44 -12.26 -11.42
CA ASP A 276 -23.08 -11.37 -10.32
C ASP A 276 -24.14 -10.30 -10.10
N VAL A 277 -24.52 -10.08 -8.84
CA VAL A 277 -25.58 -9.15 -8.48
C VAL A 277 -25.00 -7.74 -8.37
N LEU A 278 -25.50 -6.80 -9.17
CA LEU A 278 -25.18 -5.37 -9.04
C LEU A 278 -25.87 -4.81 -7.77
N LEU A 279 -25.08 -4.40 -6.79
CA LEU A 279 -25.60 -3.81 -5.54
C LEU A 279 -25.82 -2.30 -5.66
N ARG A 280 -24.93 -1.60 -6.37
CA ARG A 280 -25.00 -0.15 -6.58
C ARG A 280 -24.27 0.25 -7.85
N GLU A 281 -24.82 1.24 -8.53
CA GLU A 281 -24.18 1.99 -9.61
C GLU A 281 -24.26 3.49 -9.31
N GLU A 282 -23.16 4.20 -9.55
CA GLU A 282 -23.06 5.65 -9.38
C GLU A 282 -22.88 6.37 -10.71
N TYR A 283 -23.90 7.12 -11.09
CA TYR A 283 -24.01 7.77 -12.41
C TYR A 283 -23.33 9.13 -12.45
N ASP A 284 -23.13 9.81 -11.32
CA ASP A 284 -22.41 11.08 -11.29
C ASP A 284 -20.90 10.83 -11.48
N ASP A 285 -20.32 11.46 -12.50
CA ASP A 285 -18.90 11.32 -12.84
C ASP A 285 -17.94 11.97 -11.83
N ASN A 286 -18.46 12.76 -10.89
CA ASN A 286 -17.68 13.35 -9.80
C ASN A 286 -17.74 12.55 -8.50
N VAL A 287 -18.50 11.44 -8.48
CA VAL A 287 -18.65 10.60 -7.29
C VAL A 287 -17.83 9.32 -7.43
N TYR A 288 -17.06 9.01 -6.40
CA TYR A 288 -16.19 7.83 -6.30
C TYR A 288 -16.72 6.89 -5.22
N ILE A 289 -16.62 5.58 -5.46
CA ILE A 289 -17.04 4.54 -4.51
C ILE A 289 -15.83 3.84 -3.90
N ASN A 290 -15.89 3.59 -2.59
CA ASN A 290 -14.93 2.77 -1.86
C ASN A 290 -15.65 1.74 -0.97
N LEU A 291 -15.08 0.53 -0.86
CA LEU A 291 -15.49 -0.51 0.07
C LEU A 291 -14.44 -0.68 1.17
N ARG A 292 -14.91 -0.98 2.38
CA ARG A 292 -14.05 -1.39 3.49
C ARG A 292 -14.83 -2.26 4.48
N HIS A 293 -14.25 -3.34 4.98
CA HIS A 293 -14.83 -4.09 6.09
C HIS A 293 -14.67 -3.36 7.41
N THR A 294 -15.64 -3.55 8.29
CA THR A 294 -15.38 -3.40 9.72
C THR A 294 -14.40 -4.48 10.18
N LYS A 295 -13.54 -4.19 11.15
CA LYS A 295 -12.51 -5.12 11.64
C LYS A 295 -13.05 -6.49 12.06
N ASP A 296 -14.27 -6.51 12.59
CA ASP A 296 -14.96 -7.73 13.01
C ASP A 296 -15.68 -8.48 11.87
N PHE A 297 -15.56 -8.01 10.62
CA PHE A 297 -16.20 -8.56 9.42
C PHE A 297 -17.74 -8.63 9.47
N GLN A 298 -18.40 -7.94 10.40
CA GLN A 298 -19.87 -7.94 10.46
C GLN A 298 -20.51 -7.05 9.40
N PHE A 299 -19.81 -6.01 8.94
CA PHE A 299 -20.33 -5.08 7.95
C PHE A 299 -19.30 -4.76 6.86
N VAL A 300 -19.80 -4.34 5.70
CA VAL A 300 -19.02 -3.67 4.67
C VAL A 300 -19.49 -2.23 4.59
N ALA A 301 -18.61 -1.29 4.92
CA ALA A 301 -18.84 0.12 4.70
C ALA A 301 -18.64 0.45 3.22
N VAL A 302 -19.62 1.13 2.65
CA VAL A 302 -19.58 1.71 1.31
C VAL A 302 -19.49 3.22 1.47
N THR A 303 -18.32 3.78 1.19
CA THR A 303 -18.12 5.24 1.22
C THR A 303 -18.24 5.79 -0.19
N THR A 304 -19.10 6.79 -0.38
CA THR A 304 -19.17 7.57 -1.62
C THR A 304 -18.71 8.99 -1.34
N PHE A 305 -17.79 9.52 -2.13
CA PHE A 305 -17.28 10.89 -1.96
C PHE A 305 -17.22 11.63 -3.30
N SER A 306 -17.50 12.92 -3.24
CA SER A 306 -17.36 13.90 -4.31
C SER A 306 -16.74 15.18 -3.74
N PRO A 307 -16.36 16.18 -4.56
CA PRO A 307 -15.90 17.47 -4.06
C PRO A 307 -16.91 18.19 -3.15
N THR A 308 -18.18 17.81 -3.18
CA THR A 308 -19.29 18.51 -2.50
C THR A 308 -20.06 17.64 -1.51
N SER A 309 -19.76 16.35 -1.38
CA SER A 309 -20.46 15.48 -0.43
C SER A 309 -19.69 14.21 -0.09
N SER A 310 -19.92 13.70 1.11
CA SER A 310 -19.43 12.39 1.55
C SER A 310 -20.56 11.63 2.22
N LYS A 311 -20.75 10.35 1.88
CA LYS A 311 -21.77 9.49 2.46
C LYS A 311 -21.18 8.13 2.79
N VAL A 312 -21.64 7.55 3.89
CA VAL A 312 -21.29 6.19 4.28
C VAL A 312 -22.56 5.36 4.40
N PHE A 313 -22.58 4.25 3.68
CA PHE A 313 -23.60 3.22 3.79
C PHE A 313 -23.00 1.98 4.44
N LEU A 314 -23.83 1.17 5.11
CA LEU A 314 -23.45 -0.16 5.58
C LEU A 314 -24.21 -1.23 4.82
N ILE A 315 -23.48 -2.29 4.46
CA ILE A 315 -24.01 -3.57 4.01
C ILE A 315 -23.80 -4.58 5.15
N ASN A 316 -24.84 -5.34 5.49
CA ASN A 316 -24.69 -6.47 6.41
C ASN A 316 -23.85 -7.56 5.73
N ALA A 317 -22.67 -7.89 6.28
CA ALA A 317 -21.80 -8.87 5.65
C ALA A 317 -22.38 -10.29 5.68
N ALA A 318 -23.29 -10.61 6.62
CA ALA A 318 -23.96 -11.91 6.67
C ALA A 318 -25.02 -12.08 5.57
N ASP A 319 -25.62 -10.98 5.12
CA ASP A 319 -26.60 -10.94 4.04
C ASP A 319 -26.35 -9.71 3.15
N PRO A 320 -25.34 -9.76 2.26
CA PRO A 320 -24.95 -8.59 1.47
C PRO A 320 -26.02 -8.15 0.46
N LEU A 321 -27.02 -8.99 0.21
CA LEU A 321 -28.13 -8.70 -0.69
C LEU A 321 -29.29 -7.97 0.02
N SER A 322 -29.22 -7.78 1.35
CA SER A 322 -30.23 -7.03 2.11
C SER A 322 -30.30 -5.54 1.75
N GLY A 323 -29.31 -5.04 0.99
CA GLY A 323 -29.21 -3.66 0.55
C GLY A 323 -28.33 -2.77 1.43
N LEU A 324 -28.17 -1.52 0.99
CA LEU A 324 -27.31 -0.52 1.62
C LEU A 324 -28.12 0.36 2.57
N THR A 325 -27.65 0.51 3.81
CA THR A 325 -28.26 1.42 4.80
C THR A 325 -27.40 2.66 4.98
N LEU A 326 -27.92 3.85 4.67
CA LEU A 326 -27.22 5.11 4.91
C LEU A 326 -27.05 5.33 6.43
N ILE A 327 -25.81 5.56 6.88
CA ILE A 327 -25.52 5.80 8.31
C ILE A 327 -24.96 7.19 8.59
N TRP A 328 -24.37 7.83 7.59
CA TRP A 328 -23.75 9.14 7.75
C TRP A 328 -23.66 9.87 6.41
N GLU A 329 -23.86 11.18 6.43
CA GLU A 329 -23.69 12.06 5.29
C GLU A 329 -23.15 13.43 5.74
N CYS A 330 -22.40 14.07 4.86
CA CYS A 330 -21.79 15.37 5.05
C CYS A 330 -21.85 16.19 3.74
N GLU A 331 -22.14 17.50 3.86
CA GLU A 331 -22.27 18.45 2.74
C GLU A 331 -20.92 19.03 2.30
N GLU A 332 -19.89 18.19 2.24
CA GLU A 332 -18.56 18.49 1.71
C GLU A 332 -17.75 17.20 1.58
N GLN A 333 -16.57 17.30 0.98
CA GLN A 333 -15.63 16.19 0.96
C GLN A 333 -14.99 16.05 2.36
N ALA A 334 -15.17 14.88 2.97
CA ALA A 334 -14.62 14.53 4.27
C ALA A 334 -14.15 13.07 4.24
N HIS A 335 -12.94 12.83 4.72
CA HIS A 335 -12.44 11.49 4.93
C HIS A 335 -13.22 10.85 6.08
N CYS A 336 -13.64 9.61 5.89
CA CYS A 336 -14.42 8.89 6.89
C CYS A 336 -14.12 7.40 6.84
N ILE A 337 -13.86 6.83 8.02
CA ILE A 337 -13.74 5.39 8.23
C ILE A 337 -14.77 5.00 9.28
N VAL A 338 -15.54 3.95 9.00
CA VAL A 338 -16.50 3.39 9.95
C VAL A 338 -16.05 2.03 10.43
N GLU A 339 -16.06 1.85 11.74
CA GLU A 339 -15.80 0.59 12.42
C GLU A 339 -17.02 0.17 13.24
N HIS A 340 -17.17 -1.12 13.47
CA HIS A 340 -18.21 -1.69 14.34
C HIS A 340 -17.55 -2.41 15.51
N HIS A 341 -18.07 -2.18 16.71
CA HIS A 341 -17.66 -2.91 17.91
C HIS A 341 -18.84 -2.99 18.89
N GLN A 342 -19.21 -4.23 19.25
CA GLN A 342 -20.22 -4.57 20.27
C GLN A 342 -21.51 -3.72 20.21
N GLY A 343 -22.14 -3.63 19.03
CA GLY A 343 -23.43 -2.94 18.86
C GLY A 343 -23.32 -1.42 18.73
N PHE A 344 -22.12 -0.87 18.61
CA PHE A 344 -21.86 0.52 18.30
C PHE A 344 -21.10 0.67 16.99
N LEU A 345 -21.39 1.74 16.27
CA LEU A 345 -20.61 2.23 15.15
C LEU A 345 -19.70 3.35 15.63
N TYR A 346 -18.46 3.33 15.15
CA TYR A 346 -17.44 4.34 15.40
C TYR A 346 -17.10 4.98 14.05
N LEU A 347 -17.14 6.31 13.99
CA LEU A 347 -16.84 7.07 12.78
C LEU A 347 -15.62 7.94 13.05
N PHE A 348 -14.53 7.65 12.35
CA PHE A 348 -13.31 8.46 12.37
C PHE A 348 -13.32 9.37 11.15
N THR A 349 -13.44 10.68 11.34
CA THR A 349 -13.66 11.64 10.26
C THR A 349 -13.04 13.00 10.54
N ASP A 350 -12.76 13.77 9.48
CA ASP A 350 -12.29 15.16 9.49
C ASP A 350 -13.36 16.13 8.95
N ALA A 351 -14.62 15.72 8.93
CA ALA A 351 -15.73 16.59 8.52
C ALA A 351 -15.80 17.88 9.34
N SER A 352 -16.27 18.96 8.70
CA SER A 352 -16.48 20.24 9.36
C SER A 352 -17.34 20.09 10.60
N ARG A 353 -16.96 20.84 11.64
CA ARG A 353 -17.66 20.88 12.92
C ARG A 353 -18.33 22.23 13.08
N ASP A 354 -19.63 22.21 13.31
CA ASP A 354 -20.44 23.43 13.51
C ASP A 354 -20.26 24.45 12.34
N GLY A 355 -20.10 23.93 11.12
CA GLY A 355 -19.87 24.72 9.90
C GLY A 355 -18.46 25.26 9.73
N GLN A 356 -17.50 24.84 10.57
CA GLN A 356 -16.09 25.22 10.48
C GLN A 356 -15.23 24.03 10.04
N PRO A 357 -14.35 24.20 9.03
CA PRO A 357 -13.42 23.16 8.63
C PRO A 357 -12.46 22.82 9.76
N VAL A 358 -12.10 21.55 9.87
CA VAL A 358 -11.07 21.06 10.79
C VAL A 358 -9.91 20.46 10.00
N ASP A 359 -8.71 20.54 10.54
CA ASP A 359 -7.47 20.03 9.95
C ASP A 359 -7.01 18.69 10.56
N HIS A 360 -7.93 18.02 11.28
CA HIS A 360 -7.65 16.80 12.02
C HIS A 360 -8.85 15.88 12.11
N HIS A 361 -8.59 14.58 12.18
CA HIS A 361 -9.62 13.58 12.42
C HIS A 361 -10.06 13.56 13.89
N TYR A 362 -11.31 13.19 14.11
CA TYR A 362 -11.89 12.96 15.42
C TYR A 362 -12.81 11.73 15.39
N LEU A 363 -13.06 11.16 16.57
CA LEU A 363 -13.82 9.93 16.71
C LEU A 363 -15.22 10.21 17.26
N LEU A 364 -16.23 9.77 16.50
CA LEU A 364 -17.63 9.77 16.86
C LEU A 364 -18.13 8.34 17.12
N ARG A 365 -19.20 8.19 17.90
CA ARG A 365 -19.86 6.90 18.16
C ARG A 365 -21.37 7.04 18.10
N SER A 366 -22.04 5.98 17.66
CA SER A 366 -23.50 5.88 17.66
C SER A 366 -23.95 4.42 17.85
N PRO A 367 -25.05 4.14 18.58
CA PRO A 367 -25.61 2.79 18.66
C PRO A 367 -26.00 2.27 17.27
N LEU A 368 -25.62 1.04 16.92
CA LEU A 368 -25.92 0.43 15.61
C LEU A 368 -27.42 0.55 15.27
N ASN A 369 -28.26 0.09 16.20
CA ASN A 369 -29.72 0.14 16.10
C ASN A 369 -30.23 1.48 16.65
N THR A 370 -30.48 2.43 15.76
CA THR A 370 -31.10 3.72 16.11
C THR A 370 -32.45 3.86 15.38
N SER A 371 -33.49 4.27 16.09
CA SER A 371 -34.77 4.65 15.47
C SER A 371 -34.71 6.13 15.04
N GLY A 372 -34.87 6.40 13.74
CA GLY A 372 -34.86 7.77 13.20
C GLY A 372 -33.46 8.29 12.86
N LYS A 373 -33.26 9.61 12.96
CA LYS A 373 -31.99 10.27 12.60
C LYS A 373 -30.88 9.83 13.56
N ARG A 374 -29.78 9.32 13.02
CA ARG A 374 -28.62 8.88 13.80
C ARG A 374 -27.96 10.06 14.53
N ILE A 375 -27.84 9.94 15.84
CA ILE A 375 -27.10 10.89 16.68
C ILE A 375 -25.69 10.34 16.89
N TRP A 376 -24.69 11.18 16.65
CA TRP A 376 -23.27 10.85 16.79
C TRP A 376 -22.71 11.58 18.02
N GLU A 377 -22.26 10.81 19.00
CA GLU A 377 -21.63 11.27 20.24
C GLU A 377 -20.11 11.40 20.05
N LYS A 378 -19.47 12.37 20.71
CA LYS A 378 -18.01 12.52 20.63
C LYS A 378 -17.34 11.59 21.62
N VAL A 379 -16.39 10.79 21.14
CA VAL A 379 -15.79 9.69 21.92
C VAL A 379 -14.53 10.12 22.64
N LEU A 380 -13.75 11.04 22.05
CA LEU A 380 -12.44 11.38 22.56
C LEU A 380 -12.20 12.88 22.42
N PHE A 381 -12.44 13.62 23.49
CA PHE A 381 -12.00 15.01 23.59
C PHE A 381 -10.58 15.08 24.17
N HIS A 382 -9.66 15.62 23.39
CA HIS A 382 -8.28 15.89 23.77
C HIS A 382 -8.10 17.39 24.05
N GLY A 383 -7.07 17.75 24.84
CA GLY A 383 -6.78 19.16 25.13
C GLY A 383 -6.45 19.97 23.86
N GLU A 384 -6.44 21.30 23.96
CA GLU A 384 -6.36 22.25 22.82
C GLU A 384 -5.19 22.02 21.82
N ASN A 385 -4.20 21.17 22.13
CA ASN A 385 -3.01 20.92 21.30
C ASN A 385 -2.77 19.44 20.93
N SER A 386 -3.78 18.57 21.07
CA SER A 386 -3.63 17.13 20.87
C SER A 386 -4.61 16.63 19.79
N VAL A 387 -4.08 15.96 18.76
CA VAL A 387 -4.82 15.45 17.59
C VAL A 387 -4.75 13.93 17.54
N ILE A 388 -5.85 13.27 17.15
CA ILE A 388 -5.86 11.84 16.84
C ILE A 388 -5.44 11.69 15.38
N GLU A 389 -4.28 11.08 15.16
CA GLU A 389 -3.73 10.82 13.82
C GLU A 389 -4.27 9.52 13.23
N ASP A 390 -4.53 8.53 14.08
CA ASP A 390 -5.06 7.24 13.64
C ASP A 390 -5.72 6.47 14.79
N VAL A 391 -6.62 5.56 14.41
CA VAL A 391 -7.35 4.67 15.32
C VAL A 391 -7.35 3.26 14.77
N ASP A 392 -7.16 2.29 15.65
CA ASP A 392 -7.25 0.88 15.25
C ASP A 392 -7.93 0.05 16.35
N PHE A 393 -8.81 -0.85 15.93
CA PHE A 393 -9.75 -1.58 16.79
C PHE A 393 -9.37 -3.06 16.86
N SER A 394 -9.42 -3.60 18.07
CA SER A 394 -9.50 -5.04 18.34
C SER A 394 -10.74 -5.35 19.17
N ASP A 395 -10.99 -6.63 19.43
CA ASP A 395 -12.09 -7.09 20.29
C ASP A 395 -12.03 -6.44 21.69
N LYS A 396 -10.83 -6.17 22.20
CA LYS A 396 -10.61 -5.73 23.58
C LYS A 396 -10.02 -4.33 23.72
N TYR A 397 -9.43 -3.78 22.66
CA TYR A 397 -8.66 -2.54 22.76
C TYR A 397 -8.92 -1.62 21.57
N LEU A 398 -8.98 -0.33 21.86
CA LEU A 398 -8.84 0.75 20.90
C LEU A 398 -7.42 1.31 21.03
N ALA A 399 -6.61 1.16 20.00
CA ALA A 399 -5.30 1.78 19.90
C ALA A 399 -5.43 3.16 19.22
N LEU A 400 -4.70 4.14 19.73
CA LEU A 400 -4.72 5.52 19.27
C LEU A 400 -3.28 5.96 18.99
N ILE A 401 -3.08 6.58 17.84
CA ILE A 401 -1.89 7.39 17.54
C ILE A 401 -2.30 8.85 17.76
N ILE A 402 -1.62 9.52 18.67
CA ILE A 402 -1.92 10.90 19.07
C ILE A 402 -0.71 11.77 18.79
N ARG A 403 -0.93 12.94 18.19
CA ARG A 403 0.09 13.98 18.05
C ARG A 403 -0.19 15.12 19.01
N GLU A 404 0.80 15.46 19.83
CA GLU A 404 0.78 16.61 20.74
C GLU A 404 1.84 17.62 20.29
N GLY A 405 1.41 18.68 19.60
CA GLY A 405 2.35 19.58 18.93
C GLY A 405 3.18 18.85 17.86
N ARG A 406 4.46 18.58 18.18
CA ARG A 406 5.41 17.85 17.31
C ARG A 406 5.69 16.43 17.78
N ASP A 407 5.24 16.07 18.97
CA ASP A 407 5.52 14.76 19.56
C ASP A 407 4.40 13.78 19.24
N PHE A 408 4.75 12.53 18.96
CA PHE A 408 3.78 11.46 18.80
C PHE A 408 3.70 10.62 20.07
N ARG A 409 2.52 10.11 20.36
CA ARG A 409 2.24 9.13 21.42
C ARG A 409 1.39 8.01 20.86
N ILE A 410 1.58 6.81 21.40
CA ILE A 410 0.67 5.69 21.20
C ILE A 410 0.03 5.37 22.54
N CYS A 411 -1.28 5.19 22.56
CA CYS A 411 -1.95 4.62 23.73
C CYS A 411 -3.00 3.60 23.35
N SER A 412 -3.36 2.76 24.31
CA SER A 412 -4.49 1.84 24.19
C SER A 412 -5.52 2.10 25.28
N VAL A 413 -6.79 1.98 24.90
CA VAL A 413 -7.95 2.06 25.78
C VAL A 413 -8.69 0.73 25.73
N ALA A 414 -9.23 0.27 26.87
CA ALA A 414 -10.03 -0.94 26.92
C ALA A 414 -11.40 -0.72 26.25
N LEU A 415 -11.85 -1.71 25.48
CA LEU A 415 -13.18 -1.81 24.91
C LEU A 415 -14.01 -2.88 25.66
N PRO A 416 -15.35 -2.77 25.71
CA PRO A 416 -16.16 -1.69 25.14
C PRO A 416 -16.02 -0.37 25.90
N LEU A 417 -16.21 0.76 25.20
CA LEU A 417 -16.25 2.06 25.86
C LEU A 417 -17.53 2.19 26.73
N PRO A 418 -17.48 2.94 27.85
CA PRO A 418 -18.64 3.14 28.70
C PRO A 418 -19.85 3.70 27.93
N ALA A 419 -21.03 3.13 28.18
CA ALA A 419 -22.30 3.61 27.63
C ALA A 419 -22.88 4.77 28.48
N GLY A 420 -23.64 5.68 27.85
CA GLY A 420 -24.48 6.66 28.54
C GLY A 420 -23.82 8.00 28.92
N LYS A 421 -22.60 8.28 28.45
CA LYS A 421 -22.00 9.63 28.51
C LYS A 421 -21.94 10.22 27.10
N ALA A 422 -22.57 11.38 26.92
CA ALA A 422 -22.66 12.07 25.62
C ALA A 422 -21.30 12.51 25.07
N ASP A 423 -20.36 12.86 25.97
CA ASP A 423 -18.98 13.18 25.64
C ASP A 423 -18.04 12.36 26.54
N LEU A 424 -17.11 11.63 25.93
CA LEU A 424 -16.06 10.88 26.63
C LEU A 424 -14.70 11.58 26.46
N HIS A 425 -14.01 11.82 27.56
CA HIS A 425 -12.64 12.34 27.56
C HIS A 425 -11.64 11.19 27.58
N LEU A 426 -10.56 11.25 26.79
CA LEU A 426 -9.55 10.18 26.80
C LEU A 426 -9.05 9.91 28.23
N LYS A 427 -8.80 10.95 29.02
CA LYS A 427 -8.30 10.83 30.40
C LYS A 427 -9.22 9.99 31.30
N GLU A 428 -10.53 9.99 31.06
CA GLU A 428 -11.50 9.21 31.83
C GLU A 428 -11.46 7.71 31.48
N LEU A 429 -10.84 7.37 30.35
CA LEU A 429 -10.74 5.99 29.85
C LEU A 429 -9.47 5.28 30.33
N ASN A 430 -8.70 5.91 31.23
CA ASN A 430 -7.45 5.39 31.79
C ASN A 430 -6.50 4.83 30.71
N PRO A 431 -6.10 5.66 29.72
CA PRO A 431 -5.30 5.22 28.59
C PRO A 431 -3.94 4.71 29.06
N GLN A 432 -3.52 3.57 28.51
CA GLN A 432 -2.19 3.04 28.72
C GLN A 432 -1.27 3.57 27.63
N PHE A 433 -0.38 4.49 27.99
CA PHE A 433 0.60 5.06 27.06
C PHE A 433 1.81 4.15 26.91
N LEU A 434 2.27 4.05 25.67
CA LEU A 434 3.49 3.35 25.32
C LEU A 434 4.68 4.33 25.38
N PRO A 435 5.79 3.98 26.06
CA PRO A 435 7.02 4.76 25.97
C PRO A 435 7.60 4.68 24.55
N LEU A 436 7.79 5.84 23.91
CA LEU A 436 8.39 5.95 22.58
C LEU A 436 9.81 6.54 22.65
N PRO A 437 10.68 6.25 21.67
CA PRO A 437 11.96 6.95 21.53
C PRO A 437 11.80 8.47 21.40
N GLN A 438 12.81 9.24 21.79
CA GLN A 438 12.73 10.70 21.86
C GLN A 438 12.63 11.41 20.49
N PHE A 439 12.94 10.73 19.38
CA PHE A 439 13.04 11.33 18.05
C PHE A 439 12.07 10.73 17.03
N VAL A 440 10.91 10.24 17.48
CA VAL A 440 9.87 9.77 16.57
C VAL A 440 9.33 10.95 15.75
N THR A 441 9.46 10.88 14.42
CA THR A 441 8.90 11.90 13.53
C THR A 441 7.64 11.43 12.81
N GLN A 442 7.41 10.12 12.76
CA GLN A 442 6.22 9.54 12.15
C GLN A 442 5.96 8.16 12.76
N ILE A 443 4.67 7.89 12.97
CA ILE A 443 4.17 6.57 13.32
C ILE A 443 3.18 6.17 12.21
N SER A 444 3.36 4.98 11.65
CA SER A 444 2.43 4.43 10.66
C SER A 444 1.83 3.15 11.20
N PRO A 445 0.50 2.95 11.12
CA PRO A 445 -0.12 1.69 11.47
C PRO A 445 0.47 0.55 10.62
N GLY A 446 0.66 -0.60 11.23
CA GLY A 446 1.05 -1.83 10.55
C GLY A 446 -0.15 -2.68 10.17
N PRO A 447 0.08 -3.84 9.54
CA PRO A 447 -0.99 -4.78 9.23
C PRO A 447 -1.58 -5.41 10.50
N ASN A 448 -2.82 -5.04 10.84
CA ASN A 448 -3.56 -5.51 12.02
C ASN A 448 -4.90 -6.14 11.61
N TYR A 449 -4.86 -7.26 10.88
CA TYR A 449 -6.07 -7.89 10.32
C TYR A 449 -6.87 -8.73 11.33
N ASP A 450 -6.18 -9.30 12.33
CA ASP A 450 -6.81 -10.18 13.30
C ASP A 450 -7.49 -9.38 14.40
N PHE A 451 -8.81 -9.20 14.30
CA PHE A 451 -9.60 -8.46 15.30
C PHE A 451 -9.46 -9.00 16.72
N TYR A 452 -9.21 -10.31 16.89
CA TYR A 452 -9.09 -10.94 18.21
C TYR A 452 -7.65 -10.91 18.76
N THR A 453 -6.73 -10.29 18.05
CA THR A 453 -5.34 -10.14 18.51
C THR A 453 -5.24 -9.28 19.75
N THR A 454 -4.25 -9.60 20.59
CA THR A 454 -3.79 -8.73 21.69
C THR A 454 -2.49 -8.02 21.34
N MET A 455 -2.13 -8.01 20.05
CA MET A 455 -0.90 -7.43 19.52
C MET A 455 -1.22 -6.47 18.37
N MET A 456 -0.73 -5.24 18.48
CA MET A 456 -0.86 -4.20 17.46
C MET A 456 0.50 -3.94 16.82
N ARG A 457 0.57 -3.90 15.50
CA ARG A 457 1.78 -3.58 14.74
C ARG A 457 1.75 -2.13 14.29
N PHE A 458 2.91 -1.50 14.34
CA PHE A 458 3.14 -0.16 13.84
C PHE A 458 4.62 -0.02 13.44
N THR A 459 4.90 0.95 12.59
CA THR A 459 6.25 1.33 12.21
C THR A 459 6.54 2.69 12.81
N ILE A 460 7.73 2.84 13.39
CA ILE A 460 8.25 4.13 13.80
C ILE A 460 9.38 4.50 12.85
N SER A 461 9.33 5.73 12.35
CA SER A 461 10.42 6.29 11.56
C SER A 461 10.89 7.63 12.12
N SER A 462 12.18 7.87 11.91
CA SER A 462 12.90 9.12 12.12
C SER A 462 14.00 9.23 11.08
N PRO A 463 14.58 10.42 10.85
CA PRO A 463 15.69 10.59 9.92
C PRO A 463 16.93 9.71 10.22
N VAL A 464 17.06 9.20 11.45
CA VAL A 464 18.22 8.43 11.92
C VAL A 464 17.90 6.99 12.33
N VAL A 465 16.63 6.65 12.51
CA VAL A 465 16.16 5.32 12.96
C VAL A 465 14.87 4.98 12.22
N ARG A 466 14.83 3.78 11.63
CA ARG A 466 13.61 3.11 11.19
C ARG A 466 13.50 1.77 11.90
N GLY A 467 12.32 1.44 12.40
CA GLY A 467 12.06 0.15 13.02
C GLY A 467 10.58 -0.21 13.03
N SER A 468 10.31 -1.50 12.95
CA SER A 468 8.98 -2.09 12.95
C SER A 468 8.74 -2.77 14.29
N PHE A 469 7.64 -2.41 14.94
CA PHE A 469 7.39 -2.74 16.34
C PHE A 469 5.99 -3.30 16.53
N SER A 470 5.85 -4.25 17.45
CA SER A 470 4.56 -4.73 17.91
C SER A 470 4.36 -4.39 19.39
N LEU A 471 3.21 -3.80 19.70
CA LEU A 471 2.73 -3.48 21.04
C LEU A 471 1.80 -4.58 21.53
N SER A 472 2.00 -5.03 22.76
CA SER A 472 1.02 -5.82 23.52
C SER A 472 0.34 -4.91 24.56
N PRO A 473 -0.92 -4.47 24.36
CA PRO A 473 -1.62 -3.63 25.34
C PRO A 473 -1.68 -4.29 26.73
N ASN A 474 -1.86 -5.61 26.81
CA ASN A 474 -1.93 -6.35 28.08
C ASN A 474 -0.66 -6.23 28.95
N SER A 475 0.51 -6.16 28.32
CA SER A 475 1.80 -6.23 29.02
C SER A 475 2.60 -4.93 28.92
N ASN A 476 2.10 -3.95 28.16
CA ASN A 476 2.79 -2.73 27.75
C ASN A 476 4.22 -2.99 27.23
N LYS A 477 4.42 -4.16 26.59
CA LYS A 477 5.72 -4.57 26.02
C LYS A 477 5.78 -4.24 24.54
N ILE A 478 6.94 -3.74 24.14
CA ILE A 478 7.33 -3.55 22.75
C ILE A 478 8.27 -4.69 22.36
N SER A 479 8.00 -5.33 21.22
CA SER A 479 8.96 -6.17 20.54
C SER A 479 9.23 -5.62 19.16
N ARG A 480 10.50 -5.37 18.85
CA ARG A 480 10.97 -5.14 17.48
C ARG A 480 10.94 -6.47 16.73
N PHE A 481 10.45 -6.46 15.50
CA PHE A 481 10.30 -7.68 14.70
C PHE A 481 10.98 -7.62 13.33
N ASP A 482 11.72 -6.54 13.06
CA ASP A 482 12.57 -6.36 11.87
C ASP A 482 14.06 -6.29 12.22
#